data_AF-W9C258-F1
#
_entry.id   AF-W9C258-F1
#
_cell.length_a   1.000
_cell.length_b   1.000
_cell.length_c   1.000
_cell.angle_alpha   90.00
_cell.angle_beta   90.00
_cell.angle_gamma   90.00
#
_symmetry.space_group_name_H-M   'P 1'
#
loop_
_entity.id
_entity.type
_entity.pdbx_description
1 polymer ?
#
loop_
_entity_poly.entity_id
_entity_poly.type
_entity_poly.pdbx_seq_one_letter_code
_entity_poly.pdbx_strand_id
1 'polypeptide(L)'
;MPPGLVRFRDGAQPLNLAADQARKLLDGGVSQIRLRPGAMADRIEAGSLVWLREPWAMMPWADRLAPTAALQKLMQGKPFADDLHFLADGAKPAEFGITRFSRTLPRSHSRAFLRVTDVENDQLQRWTAADEAALGMTRDDYIAAWSATARAIASFGGDPNGLRWADNPRVRIITFRLVRQNIDAWLGSQREGLAQPKLAAAGPETAAASSAHPDWPVRGSAPSATVPGHERT
;
A
#
# COMPACT_ATOMS: atom_id res chain seq x y z
N MET A 1 -24.60 -2.52 -13.21
CA MET A 1 -25.06 -2.24 -11.85
C MET A 1 -23.99 -1.43 -11.13
N PRO A 2 -24.33 -0.35 -10.42
CA PRO A 2 -23.36 0.33 -9.57
C PRO A 2 -22.86 -0.64 -8.49
N PRO A 3 -21.55 -0.62 -8.13
CA PRO A 3 -21.03 -1.47 -7.07
C PRO A 3 -21.80 -1.18 -5.78
N GLY A 4 -22.38 -2.22 -5.19
CA GLY A 4 -23.13 -2.13 -3.95
C GLY A 4 -22.30 -1.48 -2.84
N LEU A 5 -22.99 -0.79 -1.93
CA LEU A 5 -22.40 -0.11 -0.77
C LEU A 5 -21.57 -1.12 0.05
N VAL A 6 -20.24 -1.03 -0.03
CA VAL A 6 -19.34 -1.91 0.73
C VAL A 6 -19.50 -1.58 2.22
N ARG A 7 -20.22 -2.43 2.96
CA ARG A 7 -20.33 -2.31 4.43
C ARG A 7 -19.02 -2.80 5.03
N PHE A 8 -18.13 -1.87 5.36
CA PHE A 8 -16.88 -2.14 6.07
C PHE A 8 -17.19 -2.57 7.51
N ARG A 9 -17.29 -3.87 7.76
CA ARG A 9 -17.70 -4.37 9.08
C ARG A 9 -16.68 -4.06 10.18
N ASP A 10 -15.38 -3.90 9.88
CA ASP A 10 -14.33 -3.79 10.91
C ASP A 10 -13.16 -2.84 10.59
N GLY A 11 -13.34 -1.90 9.66
CA GLY A 11 -12.25 -1.03 9.21
C GLY A 11 -11.13 -1.79 8.47
N ALA A 12 -10.09 -1.06 8.07
CA ALA A 12 -9.01 -1.62 7.28
C ALA A 12 -8.05 -2.50 8.11
N GLN A 13 -7.85 -3.75 7.68
CA GLN A 13 -7.02 -4.72 8.37
C GLN A 13 -5.53 -4.55 8.01
N PRO A 14 -4.58 -4.73 8.95
CA PRO A 14 -3.16 -4.72 8.63
C PRO A 14 -2.72 -6.05 8.01
N LEU A 15 -1.78 -6.01 7.06
CA LEU A 15 -1.03 -7.17 6.58
C LEU A 15 0.46 -6.93 6.73
N ASN A 16 1.10 -7.71 7.59
CA ASN A 16 2.55 -7.68 7.79
C ASN A 16 3.24 -8.49 6.69
N LEU A 17 4.16 -7.86 5.98
CA LEU A 17 4.95 -8.46 4.91
C LEU A 17 6.44 -8.45 5.28
N ALA A 18 7.18 -9.39 4.71
CA ALA A 18 8.64 -9.26 4.60
C ALA A 18 9.00 -8.20 3.54
N ALA A 19 10.22 -7.65 3.59
CA ALA A 19 10.68 -6.61 2.67
C ALA A 19 10.59 -7.06 1.19
N ASP A 20 11.02 -8.28 0.87
CA ASP A 20 10.98 -8.79 -0.51
C ASP A 20 9.55 -9.04 -1.01
N GLN A 21 8.63 -9.45 -0.12
CA GLN A 21 7.22 -9.60 -0.46
C GLN A 21 6.57 -8.25 -0.72
N ALA A 22 6.85 -7.25 0.12
CA ALA A 22 6.38 -5.88 -0.08
C ALA A 22 6.92 -5.30 -1.38
N ARG A 23 8.21 -5.48 -1.69
CA ARG A 23 8.83 -5.07 -2.96
C ARG A 23 8.10 -5.68 -4.15
N LYS A 24 7.96 -7.02 -4.19
CA LYS A 24 7.24 -7.71 -5.28
C LYS A 24 5.81 -7.21 -5.47
N LEU A 25 5.08 -6.96 -4.37
CA LEU A 25 3.74 -6.39 -4.46
C LEU A 25 3.77 -4.97 -5.03
N LEU A 26 4.67 -4.12 -4.55
CA LEU A 26 4.76 -2.70 -4.94
C LEU A 26 5.25 -2.50 -6.38
N ASP A 27 6.17 -3.34 -6.87
CA ASP A 27 6.65 -3.32 -8.26
C ASP A 27 5.54 -3.64 -9.26
N GLY A 28 4.51 -4.39 -8.81
CA GLY A 28 3.33 -4.72 -9.60
C GLY A 28 3.37 -6.13 -10.18
N GLY A 29 2.33 -6.50 -10.94
CA GLY A 29 2.17 -7.84 -11.52
C GLY A 29 1.58 -8.87 -10.56
N VAL A 30 1.75 -8.68 -9.24
CA VAL A 30 1.12 -9.54 -8.23
C VAL A 30 -0.33 -9.10 -7.98
N SER A 31 -1.25 -10.06 -8.09
CA SER A 31 -2.69 -9.92 -7.83
C SER A 31 -3.24 -10.95 -6.87
N GLN A 32 -2.40 -11.89 -6.42
CA GLN A 32 -2.75 -12.93 -5.45
C GLN A 32 -1.69 -13.02 -4.35
N ILE A 33 -2.12 -13.34 -3.13
CA ILE A 33 -1.25 -13.81 -2.05
C ILE A 33 -1.87 -15.06 -1.42
N ARG A 34 -1.03 -15.89 -0.80
CA ARG A 34 -1.47 -17.09 -0.08
C ARG A 34 -1.04 -16.99 1.37
N LEU A 35 -1.99 -17.07 2.29
CA LEU A 35 -1.76 -16.96 3.72
C LEU A 35 -2.23 -18.23 4.44
N ARG A 36 -1.55 -18.61 5.51
CA ARG A 36 -2.08 -19.66 6.41
C ARG A 36 -3.36 -19.15 7.08
N PRO A 37 -4.40 -19.99 7.27
CA PRO A 37 -5.50 -19.69 8.16
C PRO A 37 -4.98 -19.33 9.55
N GLY A 38 -5.64 -18.38 10.19
CA GLY A 38 -5.23 -17.82 11.46
C GLY A 38 -5.83 -16.45 11.69
N ALA A 39 -5.77 -15.99 12.94
CA ALA A 39 -6.57 -14.86 13.43
C ALA A 39 -6.57 -13.59 12.56
N MET A 40 -5.46 -13.28 11.87
CA MET A 40 -5.37 -12.13 10.96
C MET A 40 -5.90 -12.46 9.56
N ALA A 41 -5.50 -13.60 8.98
CA ALA A 41 -5.90 -13.99 7.63
C ALA A 41 -7.40 -14.33 7.56
N ASP A 42 -7.96 -14.90 8.63
CA ASP A 42 -9.37 -15.29 8.70
C ASP A 42 -10.33 -14.10 8.71
N ARG A 43 -9.84 -12.90 9.06
CA ARG A 43 -10.60 -11.64 9.00
C ARG A 43 -10.59 -11.00 7.61
N ILE A 44 -9.83 -11.55 6.67
CA ILE A 44 -9.76 -11.02 5.31
C ILE A 44 -10.82 -11.73 4.46
N GLU A 45 -11.81 -10.98 4.01
CA GLU A 45 -12.92 -11.43 3.19
C GLU A 45 -12.95 -10.66 1.86
N ALA A 46 -13.73 -11.13 0.89
CA ALA A 46 -13.99 -10.38 -0.32
C ALA A 46 -14.62 -9.01 0.03
N GLY A 47 -14.08 -7.94 -0.54
CA GLY A 47 -14.46 -6.56 -0.21
C GLY A 47 -13.68 -5.93 0.94
N SER A 48 -12.87 -6.69 1.69
CA SER A 48 -11.99 -6.14 2.71
C SER A 48 -10.96 -5.17 2.13
N LEU A 49 -10.60 -4.16 2.92
CA LEU A 49 -9.43 -3.31 2.69
C LEU A 49 -8.32 -3.74 3.62
N VAL A 50 -7.16 -4.04 3.04
CA VAL A 50 -6.02 -4.58 3.79
C VAL A 50 -4.81 -3.69 3.54
N TRP A 51 -4.38 -2.91 4.51
CA TRP A 51 -3.24 -2.01 4.35
C TRP A 51 -1.92 -2.72 4.62
N LEU A 52 -0.90 -2.36 3.85
CA LEU A 52 0.37 -3.06 3.88
C LEU A 52 1.30 -2.50 4.95
N ARG A 53 1.90 -3.41 5.72
CA ARG A 53 2.98 -3.16 6.66
C ARG A 53 4.24 -3.83 6.17
N GLU A 54 5.30 -3.06 6.05
CA GLU A 54 6.61 -3.54 5.60
C GLU A 54 7.69 -3.13 6.61
N PRO A 55 8.83 -3.84 6.68
CA PRO A 55 9.94 -3.44 7.53
C PRO A 55 10.47 -2.07 7.10
N TRP A 56 10.84 -1.26 8.07
CA TRP A 56 11.25 0.13 7.86
C TRP A 56 12.35 0.51 8.85
N ALA A 57 13.05 1.59 8.55
CA ALA A 57 14.07 2.16 9.41
C ALA A 57 13.92 3.68 9.44
N MET A 58 14.47 4.30 10.48
CA MET A 58 14.61 5.75 10.57
C MET A 58 16.05 6.11 10.87
N MET A 59 16.35 7.40 10.83
CA MET A 59 17.63 7.93 11.31
C MET A 59 17.88 7.58 12.79
N PRO A 60 19.15 7.46 13.24
CA PRO A 60 19.51 6.94 14.57
C PRO A 60 18.92 7.74 15.75
N TRP A 61 18.55 9.01 15.54
CA TRP A 61 17.86 9.81 16.55
C TRP A 61 16.54 9.18 17.01
N ALA A 62 15.94 8.33 16.18
CA ALA A 62 14.66 7.68 16.45
C ALA A 62 14.81 6.36 17.23
N ASP A 63 16.00 5.75 17.32
CA ASP A 63 16.18 4.38 17.81
C ASP A 63 15.64 4.14 19.22
N ARG A 64 15.67 5.18 20.07
CA ARG A 64 15.19 5.14 21.46
C ARG A 64 13.74 5.61 21.62
N LEU A 65 13.05 5.91 20.52
CA LEU A 65 11.66 6.35 20.52
C LEU A 65 10.72 5.21 20.12
N ALA A 66 9.54 5.21 20.74
CA ALA A 66 8.43 4.41 20.27
C ALA A 66 8.09 4.81 18.81
N PRO A 67 7.69 3.86 17.95
CA PRO A 67 7.36 4.12 16.54
C PRO A 67 6.46 5.33 16.30
N THR A 68 5.39 5.47 17.08
CA THR A 68 4.44 6.58 16.97
C THR A 68 5.05 7.91 17.39
N ALA A 69 5.87 7.93 18.46
CA ALA A 69 6.56 9.13 18.92
C ALA A 69 7.64 9.59 17.92
N ALA A 70 8.36 8.64 17.32
CA ALA A 70 9.35 8.93 16.27
C ALA A 70 8.68 9.56 15.04
N LEU A 71 7.57 8.99 14.57
CA LEU A 71 6.82 9.53 13.44
C LEU A 71 6.12 10.84 13.76
N GLN A 72 5.63 11.03 14.98
CA GLN A 72 5.11 12.34 15.40
C GLN A 72 6.21 13.41 15.36
N LYS A 73 7.41 13.09 15.86
CA LYS A 73 8.57 14.00 15.80
C LYS A 73 8.99 14.28 14.35
N LEU A 74 8.95 13.26 13.49
CA LEU A 74 9.18 13.41 12.05
C LEU A 74 8.24 14.45 11.43
N MET A 75 6.95 14.38 11.77
CA MET A 75 5.91 15.28 11.27
C MET A 75 5.98 16.71 11.84
N GLN A 76 6.71 16.93 12.94
CA GLN A 76 6.85 18.25 13.59
C GLN A 76 7.94 19.13 12.97
N GLY A 77 8.76 18.59 12.05
CA GLY A 77 9.87 19.31 11.42
C GLY A 77 9.69 19.65 9.94
N LYS A 78 10.54 20.57 9.44
CA LYS A 78 10.87 20.75 7.99
C LYS A 78 11.33 19.42 7.36
N PRO A 79 11.32 19.24 6.01
CA PRO A 79 10.94 17.98 5.37
C PRO A 79 11.95 16.85 5.62
N PHE A 80 11.77 16.13 6.71
CA PHE A 80 12.48 14.88 7.01
C PHE A 80 11.88 13.70 6.21
N ALA A 81 11.41 13.94 4.98
CA ALA A 81 10.92 12.85 4.12
C ALA A 81 12.02 11.78 3.92
N ASP A 82 13.28 12.21 3.97
CA ASP A 82 14.47 11.37 3.83
C ASP A 82 14.90 10.67 5.13
N ASP A 83 14.22 10.89 6.27
CA ASP A 83 14.55 10.23 7.55
C ASP A 83 13.82 8.89 7.73
N LEU A 84 13.05 8.45 6.72
CA LEU A 84 12.28 7.21 6.72
C LEU A 84 12.67 6.35 5.51
N HIS A 85 13.15 5.14 5.76
CA HIS A 85 13.52 4.18 4.71
C HIS A 85 12.66 2.92 4.82
N PHE A 86 12.02 2.52 3.74
CA PHE A 86 11.34 1.24 3.66
C PHE A 86 12.28 0.19 3.06
N LEU A 87 12.41 -0.96 3.71
CA LEU A 87 13.35 -1.99 3.24
C LEU A 87 12.90 -2.63 1.91
N ALA A 88 11.64 -2.46 1.52
CA ALA A 88 11.19 -2.84 0.18
C ALA A 88 11.87 -2.02 -0.92
N ASP A 89 12.33 -0.79 -0.64
CA ASP A 89 12.93 0.10 -1.63
C ASP A 89 14.39 -0.26 -1.95
N GLY A 90 14.98 -1.16 -1.17
CA GLY A 90 16.34 -1.65 -1.39
C GLY A 90 17.10 -1.86 -0.08
N ALA A 91 18.41 -2.03 -0.22
CA ALA A 91 19.31 -2.12 0.92
C ALA A 91 19.15 -0.89 1.81
N LYS A 92 19.03 -1.12 3.12
CA LYS A 92 18.97 -0.03 4.11
C LYS A 92 20.29 0.76 4.05
N PRO A 93 20.26 2.10 3.86
CA PRO A 93 21.48 2.91 3.90
C PRO A 93 22.19 2.81 5.26
N ALA A 94 23.51 3.03 5.27
CA ALA A 94 24.34 2.80 6.45
C ALA A 94 24.08 3.82 7.58
N GLU A 95 23.64 5.02 7.21
CA GLU A 95 23.28 6.12 8.10
C GLU A 95 21.97 5.87 8.87
N PHE A 96 21.13 4.93 8.42
CA PHE A 96 19.88 4.59 9.10
C PHE A 96 20.13 3.70 10.33
N GLY A 97 19.39 4.00 11.39
CA GLY A 97 19.41 3.29 12.66
C GLY A 97 18.80 1.89 12.59
N ILE A 98 18.18 1.45 13.68
CA ILE A 98 17.70 0.06 13.77
C ILE A 98 16.56 -0.23 12.79
N THR A 99 16.56 -1.44 12.23
CA THR A 99 15.42 -1.94 11.45
C THR A 99 14.26 -2.23 12.40
N ARG A 100 13.10 -1.68 12.09
CA ARG A 100 11.84 -1.90 12.82
C ARG A 100 11.00 -2.96 12.12
N PHE A 101 10.34 -3.79 12.92
CA PHE A 101 9.42 -4.81 12.41
C PHE A 101 8.21 -4.19 11.73
N SER A 102 7.72 -4.79 10.65
CA SER A 102 6.54 -4.35 9.91
C SER A 102 5.32 -4.10 10.81
N ARG A 103 5.09 -4.97 11.81
CA ARG A 103 3.98 -4.82 12.78
C ARG A 103 3.96 -3.49 13.56
N THR A 104 5.08 -2.75 13.55
CA THR A 104 5.22 -1.46 14.24
C THR A 104 4.94 -0.26 13.35
N LEU A 105 4.80 -0.45 12.03
CA LEU A 105 4.47 0.62 11.09
C LEU A 105 3.03 1.11 11.33
N PRO A 106 2.79 2.41 11.59
CA PRO A 106 1.44 2.94 11.71
C PRO A 106 0.70 3.01 10.38
N ARG A 107 -0.64 2.95 10.44
CA ARG A 107 -1.51 2.97 9.25
C ARG A 107 -1.34 4.23 8.40
N SER A 108 -1.17 5.38 9.06
CA SER A 108 -0.98 6.68 8.40
C SER A 108 0.29 6.76 7.54
N HIS A 109 1.23 5.83 7.71
CA HIS A 109 2.49 5.76 6.98
C HIS A 109 2.56 4.55 6.04
N SER A 110 1.48 3.79 5.92
CA SER A 110 1.38 2.78 4.87
C SER A 110 1.34 3.44 3.50
N ARG A 111 2.08 2.88 2.54
CA ARG A 111 2.18 3.42 1.18
C ARG A 111 1.18 2.81 0.20
N ALA A 112 0.58 1.69 0.57
CA ALA A 112 -0.35 0.96 -0.28
C ALA A 112 -1.33 0.10 0.53
N PHE A 113 -2.44 -0.26 -0.10
CA PHE A 113 -3.37 -1.24 0.44
C PHE A 113 -3.95 -2.14 -0.66
N LEU A 114 -4.45 -3.28 -0.25
CA LEU A 114 -5.14 -4.25 -1.08
C LEU A 114 -6.64 -4.02 -0.95
N ARG A 115 -7.32 -3.90 -2.09
CA ARG A 115 -8.76 -4.09 -2.16
C ARG A 115 -9.01 -5.54 -2.55
N VAL A 116 -9.43 -6.33 -1.57
CA VAL A 116 -9.65 -7.77 -1.77
C VAL A 116 -10.88 -7.98 -2.64
N THR A 117 -10.71 -8.73 -3.72
CA THR A 117 -11.77 -9.02 -4.68
C THR A 117 -12.36 -10.40 -4.50
N ASP A 118 -11.54 -11.36 -4.06
CA ASP A 118 -11.97 -12.74 -3.83
C ASP A 118 -11.09 -13.44 -2.79
N VAL A 119 -11.66 -14.42 -2.10
CA VAL A 119 -10.96 -15.24 -1.12
C VAL A 119 -11.41 -16.69 -1.23
N GLU A 120 -10.46 -17.58 -1.52
CA GLU A 120 -10.64 -19.02 -1.61
C GLU A 120 -9.85 -19.72 -0.49
N ASN A 121 -10.34 -20.88 -0.04
CA ASN A 121 -9.57 -21.77 0.85
C ASN A 121 -9.25 -23.07 0.11
N ASP A 122 -7.97 -23.37 -0.06
CA ASP A 122 -7.55 -24.59 -0.74
C ASP A 122 -6.19 -25.08 -0.20
N GLN A 123 -5.67 -26.15 -0.78
CA GLN A 123 -4.39 -26.73 -0.43
C GLN A 123 -3.23 -25.93 -1.04
N LEU A 124 -2.14 -25.77 -0.28
CA LEU A 124 -0.95 -25.03 -0.71
C LEU A 124 -0.39 -25.50 -2.06
N GLN A 125 -0.39 -26.82 -2.28
CA GLN A 125 0.15 -27.44 -3.49
C GLN A 125 -0.80 -27.36 -4.70
N ARG A 126 -2.05 -26.90 -4.54
CA ARG A 126 -2.91 -26.59 -5.69
C ARG A 126 -2.28 -25.41 -6.43
N TRP A 127 -1.74 -25.70 -7.61
CA TRP A 127 -0.91 -24.77 -8.35
C TRP A 127 -1.16 -24.91 -9.85
N THR A 128 -1.46 -23.79 -10.48
CA THR A 128 -1.74 -23.67 -11.91
C THR A 128 -0.82 -22.61 -12.52
N ALA A 129 -0.70 -22.59 -13.85
CA ALA A 129 0.04 -21.52 -14.54
C ALA A 129 -0.55 -20.12 -14.28
N ALA A 130 -1.86 -20.03 -14.04
CA ALA A 130 -2.51 -18.79 -13.66
C ALA A 130 -2.06 -18.29 -12.27
N ASP A 131 -1.72 -19.20 -11.35
CA ASP A 131 -1.21 -18.84 -10.04
C ASP A 131 0.19 -18.22 -10.12
N GLU A 132 1.06 -18.70 -11.01
CA GLU A 132 2.40 -18.12 -11.19
C GLU A 132 2.32 -16.67 -11.68
N ALA A 133 1.46 -16.41 -12.66
CA ALA A 133 1.19 -15.07 -13.14
C ALA A 133 0.58 -14.19 -12.03
N ALA A 134 -0.36 -14.72 -11.25
CA ALA A 134 -1.02 -13.96 -10.20
C ALA A 134 -0.13 -13.68 -8.98
N LEU A 135 0.80 -14.59 -8.65
CA LEU A 135 1.75 -14.45 -7.54
C LEU A 135 3.04 -13.71 -7.96
N GLY A 136 3.28 -13.57 -9.27
CA GLY A 136 4.51 -12.98 -9.81
C GLY A 136 5.76 -13.79 -9.47
N MET A 137 5.64 -15.11 -9.34
CA MET A 137 6.78 -16.00 -9.08
C MET A 137 6.54 -17.41 -9.59
N THR A 138 7.62 -18.10 -9.93
CA THR A 138 7.57 -19.52 -10.31
C THR A 138 7.17 -20.39 -9.11
N ARG A 139 6.68 -21.60 -9.37
CA ARG A 139 6.41 -22.59 -8.32
C ARG A 139 7.63 -22.83 -7.43
N ASP A 140 8.81 -23.02 -8.00
CA ASP A 140 10.02 -23.37 -7.26
C ASP A 140 10.48 -22.22 -6.35
N ASP A 141 10.42 -20.98 -6.84
CA ASP A 141 10.70 -19.78 -6.03
C ASP A 141 9.72 -19.65 -4.86
N TYR A 142 8.44 -19.95 -5.11
CA TYR A 142 7.41 -19.93 -4.08
C TYR A 142 7.68 -21.00 -3.00
N ILE A 143 8.02 -22.23 -3.41
CA ILE A 143 8.38 -23.33 -2.50
C ILE A 143 9.57 -22.93 -1.63
N ALA A 144 10.60 -22.32 -2.23
CA ALA A 144 11.79 -21.85 -1.51
C ALA A 144 11.44 -20.77 -0.48
N ALA A 145 10.63 -19.77 -0.86
CA ALA A 145 10.20 -18.69 0.02
C ALA A 145 9.31 -19.20 1.18
N TRP A 146 8.39 -20.11 0.89
CA TRP A 146 7.54 -20.77 1.89
C TRP A 146 8.39 -21.56 2.90
N SER A 147 9.35 -22.35 2.39
CA SER A 147 10.25 -23.16 3.20
C SER A 147 11.20 -22.31 4.06
N ALA A 148 11.65 -21.16 3.56
CA ALA A 148 12.42 -20.19 4.36
C ALA A 148 11.60 -19.65 5.54
N THR A 149 10.31 -19.35 5.32
CA THR A 149 9.39 -18.90 6.38
C THR A 149 9.16 -19.98 7.44
N ALA A 150 8.95 -21.23 7.01
CA ALA A 150 8.79 -22.36 7.93
C ALA A 150 10.04 -22.58 8.79
N ARG A 151 11.24 -22.49 8.20
CA ARG A 151 12.52 -22.57 8.92
C ARG A 151 12.69 -21.44 9.93
N ALA A 152 12.32 -20.21 9.56
CA ALA A 152 12.36 -19.08 10.48
C ALA A 152 11.48 -19.34 11.72
N ILE A 153 10.26 -19.84 11.53
CA ILE A 153 9.36 -20.18 12.65
C ILE A 153 9.98 -21.26 13.55
N ALA A 154 10.56 -22.31 12.97
CA ALA A 154 11.26 -23.35 13.73
C ALA A 154 12.42 -22.79 14.55
N SER A 155 13.19 -21.85 14.00
CA SER A 155 14.33 -21.25 14.69
C SER A 155 13.94 -20.42 15.93
N PHE A 156 12.70 -19.95 15.99
CA PHE A 156 12.14 -19.25 17.16
C PHE A 156 11.40 -20.20 18.13
N GLY A 157 11.60 -21.52 18.02
CA GLY A 157 10.99 -22.52 18.90
C GLY A 157 9.53 -22.85 18.55
N GLY A 158 9.03 -22.40 17.40
CA GLY A 158 7.71 -22.80 16.89
C GLY A 158 7.76 -24.19 16.24
N ASP A 159 6.61 -24.87 16.17
CA ASP A 159 6.49 -26.12 15.42
C ASP A 159 6.36 -25.84 13.92
N PRO A 160 7.31 -26.28 13.06
CA PRO A 160 7.19 -26.16 11.61
C PRO A 160 6.22 -27.17 10.98
N ASN A 161 5.66 -28.13 11.75
CA ASN A 161 4.70 -29.08 11.21
C ASN A 161 3.42 -28.35 10.75
N GLY A 162 2.93 -28.75 9.58
CA GLY A 162 1.85 -28.05 8.88
C GLY A 162 2.29 -26.71 8.28
N LEU A 163 3.60 -26.45 8.20
CA LEU A 163 4.21 -25.35 7.45
C LEU A 163 5.21 -25.86 6.42
N ARG A 164 5.51 -27.16 6.36
CA ARG A 164 6.38 -27.69 5.31
C ARG A 164 5.58 -27.77 4.03
N TRP A 165 6.22 -27.55 2.89
CA TRP A 165 5.59 -27.75 1.59
C TRP A 165 4.98 -29.15 1.45
N ALA A 166 5.72 -30.18 1.90
CA ALA A 166 5.31 -31.58 1.86
C ALA A 166 4.04 -31.86 2.70
N ASP A 167 3.76 -31.07 3.73
CA ASP A 167 2.57 -31.24 4.58
C ASP A 167 1.29 -30.80 3.84
N ASN A 168 1.44 -30.11 2.71
CA ASN A 168 0.37 -29.55 1.89
C ASN A 168 -0.73 -28.88 2.74
N PRO A 169 -0.39 -27.87 3.55
CA PRO A 169 -1.38 -27.28 4.45
C PRO A 169 -2.45 -26.52 3.68
N ARG A 170 -3.63 -26.38 4.31
CA ARG A 170 -4.65 -25.46 3.83
C ARG A 170 -4.17 -24.01 3.92
N VAL A 171 -4.46 -23.22 2.89
CA VAL A 171 -4.18 -21.80 2.78
C VAL A 171 -5.40 -21.02 2.31
N ARG A 172 -5.45 -19.75 2.71
CA ARG A 172 -6.32 -18.73 2.13
C ARG A 172 -5.63 -18.12 0.93
N ILE A 173 -6.23 -18.28 -0.24
CA ILE A 173 -5.81 -17.67 -1.50
C ILE A 173 -6.60 -16.35 -1.61
N ILE A 174 -5.91 -15.23 -1.55
CA ILE A 174 -6.52 -13.89 -1.53
C ILE A 174 -6.17 -13.21 -2.83
N THR A 175 -7.20 -12.94 -3.64
CA THR A 175 -7.08 -12.17 -4.88
C THR A 175 -7.46 -10.71 -4.61
N PHE A 176 -6.71 -9.78 -5.15
CA PHE A 176 -6.89 -8.36 -4.85
C PHE A 176 -6.49 -7.44 -6.01
N ARG A 177 -6.90 -6.18 -5.86
CA ARG A 177 -6.32 -5.04 -6.57
C ARG A 177 -5.45 -4.24 -5.62
N LEU A 178 -4.20 -3.98 -6.02
CA LEU A 178 -3.31 -3.08 -5.29
C LEU A 178 -3.69 -1.62 -5.55
N VAL A 179 -3.75 -0.83 -4.49
CA VAL A 179 -3.90 0.63 -4.55
C VAL A 179 -2.65 1.26 -3.94
N ARG A 180 -1.85 1.94 -4.76
CA ARG A 180 -0.59 2.60 -4.37
C ARG A 180 -0.85 3.99 -3.78
N GLN A 181 -1.62 4.02 -2.71
CA GLN A 181 -1.92 5.21 -1.93
C GLN A 181 -2.04 4.82 -0.47
N ASN A 182 -1.74 5.76 0.43
CA ASN A 182 -2.12 5.61 1.83
C ASN A 182 -3.64 5.41 1.97
N ILE A 183 -4.04 4.44 2.80
CA ILE A 183 -5.45 4.08 2.95
C ILE A 183 -6.31 5.18 3.58
N ASP A 184 -5.76 5.97 4.51
CA ASP A 184 -6.50 7.06 5.14
C ASP A 184 -6.73 8.20 4.15
N ALA A 185 -5.73 8.52 3.33
CA ALA A 185 -5.87 9.50 2.25
C ALA A 185 -6.90 9.04 1.20
N TRP A 186 -6.89 7.75 0.83
CA TRP A 186 -7.88 7.19 -0.10
C TRP A 186 -9.29 7.22 0.49
N LEU A 187 -9.46 6.84 1.76
CA LEU A 187 -10.77 6.89 2.43
C LEU A 187 -11.28 8.33 2.56
N GLY A 188 -10.39 9.31 2.76
CA GLY A 188 -10.72 10.73 2.74
C GLY A 188 -11.28 11.17 1.38
N SER A 189 -10.57 10.86 0.29
CA SER A 189 -10.99 11.25 -1.06
C SER A 189 -12.29 10.59 -1.51
N GLN A 190 -12.57 9.35 -1.10
CA GLN A 190 -13.85 8.70 -1.38
C GLN A 190 -15.03 9.38 -0.68
N ARG A 191 -14.83 9.90 0.54
CA ARG A 191 -15.89 10.62 1.27
C ARG A 191 -16.19 11.96 0.63
N GLU A 192 -15.16 12.68 0.22
CA GLU A 192 -15.31 13.96 -0.48
C GLU A 192 -15.99 13.78 -1.84
N GLY A 193 -15.58 12.75 -2.60
CA GLY A 193 -16.20 12.38 -3.86
C GLY A 193 -17.65 11.89 -3.75
N LEU A 194 -18.09 11.45 -2.56
CA LEU A 194 -19.49 11.13 -2.24
C LEU A 194 -20.27 12.33 -1.68
N ALA A 195 -19.59 13.35 -1.15
CA ALA A 195 -20.21 14.58 -0.67
C ALA A 195 -20.49 15.58 -1.82
N GLN A 196 -19.63 15.64 -2.84
CA GLN A 196 -19.79 16.53 -3.99
C GLN A 196 -20.90 16.19 -5.01
N PRO A 197 -21.37 14.93 -5.21
CA PRO A 197 -22.49 14.63 -6.10
C PRO A 197 -23.79 15.31 -5.64
N LYS A 198 -23.91 15.59 -4.34
CA LYS A 198 -25.09 16.23 -3.73
C LYS A 198 -25.10 17.76 -3.92
N LEU A 199 -23.96 18.38 -4.22
CA LEU A 199 -23.87 19.80 -4.60
C LEU A 199 -24.08 20.02 -6.11
N ALA A 200 -23.76 19.03 -6.95
CA ALA A 200 -24.03 19.10 -8.40
C ALA A 200 -25.50 18.82 -8.76
N ALA A 201 -26.31 18.30 -7.83
CA ALA A 201 -27.75 18.09 -8.01
C ALA A 201 -28.62 19.28 -7.55
N ALA A 202 -28.02 20.35 -7.02
CA ALA A 202 -28.69 21.65 -6.89
C ALA A 202 -28.66 22.32 -8.28
N GLY A 203 -29.63 21.95 -9.12
CA GLY A 203 -29.87 22.57 -10.41
C GLY A 203 -30.28 24.06 -10.31
N PRO A 204 -30.30 24.75 -11.45
CA PRO A 204 -30.11 26.19 -11.56
C PRO A 204 -31.35 26.95 -11.09
N GLU A 205 -31.20 27.83 -10.10
CA GLU A 205 -32.21 28.85 -9.88
C GLU A 205 -32.06 29.92 -10.96
N THR A 206 -33.16 30.06 -11.68
CA THR A 206 -33.33 30.84 -12.88
C THR A 206 -33.24 32.33 -12.53
N ALA A 207 -32.31 33.06 -13.13
CA ALA A 207 -32.42 34.51 -13.26
C ALA A 207 -31.91 34.94 -14.63
N ALA A 208 -32.83 34.94 -15.59
CA ALA A 208 -32.71 35.71 -16.79
C ALA A 208 -32.93 37.19 -16.46
N ALA A 209 -31.87 38.00 -16.61
CA ALA A 209 -31.93 39.42 -16.97
C ALA A 209 -30.50 39.79 -17.42
N SER A 210 -30.18 39.72 -18.72
CA SER A 210 -30.27 40.86 -19.63
C SER A 210 -29.53 42.10 -19.09
N SER A 211 -28.36 42.39 -19.65
CA SER A 211 -28.01 43.71 -20.22
C SER A 211 -26.53 43.76 -20.67
N ALA A 212 -26.37 44.04 -21.96
CA ALA A 212 -25.38 44.95 -22.57
C ALA A 212 -23.88 44.86 -22.23
N HIS A 213 -23.12 44.52 -23.27
CA HIS A 213 -21.76 45.01 -23.62
C HIS A 213 -21.62 46.54 -23.47
N PRO A 214 -20.41 47.12 -23.26
CA PRO A 214 -19.32 47.02 -24.25
C PRO A 214 -17.86 47.02 -23.73
N ASP A 215 -16.97 46.64 -24.66
CA ASP A 215 -15.59 47.11 -24.86
C ASP A 215 -14.56 47.11 -23.72
N TRP A 216 -13.56 46.23 -23.84
CA TRP A 216 -12.16 46.62 -23.65
C TRP A 216 -11.20 45.65 -24.37
N PRO A 217 -9.94 46.05 -24.67
CA PRO A 217 -9.32 45.79 -25.96
C PRO A 217 -8.25 44.72 -25.87
N VAL A 218 -7.95 44.19 -27.04
CA VAL A 218 -6.79 43.38 -27.34
C VAL A 218 -5.49 44.15 -27.04
N ARG A 219 -4.65 43.59 -26.17
CA ARG A 219 -3.19 43.74 -26.12
C ARG A 219 -2.65 42.36 -25.73
N GLY A 220 -1.66 41.76 -26.36
CA GLY A 220 -0.65 42.16 -27.32
C GLY A 220 0.49 41.15 -27.11
N SER A 221 0.93 40.49 -28.17
CA SER A 221 1.93 39.41 -28.13
C SER A 221 3.32 39.88 -27.67
N ALA A 222 3.97 39.05 -26.83
CA ALA A 222 5.40 38.65 -26.72
C ALA A 222 6.54 39.69 -26.87
N PRO A 223 7.72 39.50 -26.20
CA PRO A 223 8.65 38.47 -26.68
C PRO A 223 9.46 37.73 -25.60
N SER A 224 10.03 36.62 -26.06
CA SER A 224 11.09 35.80 -25.47
C SER A 224 12.31 36.60 -25.00
N ALA A 225 12.90 36.13 -23.90
CA ALA A 225 14.31 36.37 -23.57
C ALA A 225 15.01 35.03 -23.33
N THR A 226 15.72 34.56 -24.35
CA THR A 226 16.91 33.73 -24.25
C THR A 226 18.05 34.60 -23.68
N VAL A 227 19.00 34.07 -22.89
CA VAL A 227 20.47 33.92 -23.11
C VAL A 227 21.15 33.47 -21.77
N PRO A 228 22.48 33.22 -21.69
CA PRO A 228 23.23 31.98 -21.94
C PRO A 228 23.75 31.28 -20.66
N GLY A 229 24.37 30.12 -20.85
CA GLY A 229 25.03 29.35 -19.81
C GLY A 229 26.34 29.95 -19.27
N HIS A 230 26.84 29.27 -18.23
CA HIS A 230 28.21 29.39 -17.76
C HIS A 230 28.79 27.98 -17.63
N GLU A 231 29.74 27.69 -18.52
CA GLU A 231 30.74 26.65 -18.35
C GLU A 231 31.86 27.14 -17.41
N ARG A 232 32.39 26.17 -16.65
CA ARG A 232 33.78 25.98 -16.16
C ARG A 232 34.35 26.94 -15.10
N THR A 233 34.76 26.33 -13.99
CA THR A 233 36.17 25.94 -13.77
C THR A 233 36.24 24.55 -13.16
#